data_AF-A0A803K1G0-F1
#
_entry.id   AF-A0A803K1G0-F1
#
_cell.length_a   1.000
_cell.length_b   1.000
_cell.length_c   1.000
_cell.angle_alpha   90.00
_cell.angle_beta   90.00
_cell.angle_gamma   90.00
#
_symmetry.space_group_name_H-M   'P 1'
#
loop_
_entity.id
_entity.type
_entity.pdbx_description
1 polymer ?
#
loop_
_entity_poly.entity_id
_entity_poly.type
_entity_poly.pdbx_seq_one_letter_code
_entity_poly.pdbx_strand_id
1 'polypeptide(L)'
;MRFTIVFLFLFVITVGNALRCMRQAKKMKAPQECSKLETKCLTHVMKNDVLKYCAKSSECTTTKVMALPAEKVTCCDTDLCNK
;
A
#
# COMPACT_ATOMS: atom_id res chain seq x y z
N MET A 1 2.10 -35.85 -20.83
CA MET A 1 2.99 -34.66 -20.74
C MET A 1 2.35 -33.43 -21.42
N ARG A 2 1.09 -33.09 -21.09
CA ARG A 2 0.37 -31.95 -21.72
C ARG A 2 -0.15 -30.90 -20.73
N PHE A 3 -0.06 -31.16 -19.41
CA PHE A 3 -0.63 -30.27 -18.38
C PHE A 3 0.38 -29.31 -17.73
N THR A 4 1.68 -29.51 -17.95
CA THR A 4 2.75 -28.68 -17.35
C THR A 4 2.91 -27.32 -18.04
N ILE A 5 2.48 -27.18 -19.29
CA ILE A 5 2.66 -25.95 -20.08
C ILE A 5 1.65 -24.86 -19.67
N VAL A 6 0.46 -25.24 -19.21
CA VAL A 6 -0.60 -24.30 -18.82
C VAL A 6 -0.29 -23.59 -17.49
N PHE A 7 0.42 -24.26 -16.58
CA PHE A 7 0.77 -23.69 -15.27
C PHE A 7 1.81 -22.57 -15.36
N LEU A 8 2.72 -22.61 -16.34
CA LEU A 8 3.75 -21.59 -16.50
C LEU A 8 3.21 -20.26 -17.08
N PHE A 9 2.13 -20.29 -17.86
CA PHE A 9 1.54 -19.07 -18.44
C PHE A 9 0.66 -18.28 -17.45
N LEU A 10 0.10 -18.92 -16.42
CA LEU A 10 -0.70 -18.22 -15.40
C LEU A 10 0.15 -17.40 -14.41
N PHE A 11 1.45 -17.70 -14.27
CA PHE A 11 2.34 -16.95 -13.37
C PHE A 11 2.88 -15.63 -13.95
N VAL A 12 2.79 -15.43 -15.27
CA VAL A 12 3.40 -14.28 -15.95
C VAL A 12 2.46 -13.06 -16.02
N ILE A 13 1.14 -13.25 -15.88
CA ILE A 13 0.14 -12.16 -16.05
C ILE A 13 -0.03 -11.32 -14.76
N THR A 14 0.53 -11.75 -13.63
CA THR A 14 0.43 -11.01 -12.35
C THR A 14 1.66 -10.13 -12.06
N VAL A 15 2.40 -9.71 -13.09
CA VAL A 15 3.32 -8.58 -12.98
C VAL A 15 2.53 -7.29 -13.26
N GLY A 16 1.48 -7.06 -12.48
CA GLY A 16 0.95 -5.71 -12.35
C GLY A 16 2.06 -4.84 -11.78
N ASN A 17 2.27 -3.65 -12.35
CA ASN A 17 3.24 -2.68 -11.83
C ASN A 17 3.09 -2.59 -10.31
N ALA A 18 4.22 -2.67 -9.60
CA ALA A 18 4.22 -2.48 -8.16
C ALA A 18 3.63 -1.10 -7.85
N LEU A 19 2.58 -1.07 -7.02
CA LEU A 19 1.94 0.17 -6.59
C LEU A 19 2.99 1.13 -6.04
N ARG A 20 2.96 2.39 -6.43
CA ARG A 20 3.87 3.42 -5.91
C ARG A 20 3.13 4.28 -4.91
N CYS A 21 3.68 4.48 -3.74
CA CYS A 21 3.10 5.34 -2.71
C CYS A 21 4.11 6.38 -2.24
N MET A 22 3.63 7.51 -1.73
CA MET A 22 4.47 8.40 -0.95
C MET A 22 4.74 7.77 0.42
N ARG A 23 6.01 7.64 0.76
CA ARG A 23 6.48 7.37 2.10
C ARG A 23 6.74 8.70 2.80
N GLN A 24 6.13 8.89 3.97
CA GLN A 24 6.39 10.04 4.82
C GLN A 24 6.60 9.56 6.25
N ALA A 25 7.78 9.88 6.79
CA ALA A 25 8.12 9.66 8.18
C ALA A 25 8.80 10.93 8.70
N LYS A 26 8.14 11.64 9.61
CA LYS A 26 8.59 12.94 10.14
C LYS A 26 8.91 13.94 9.02
N LYS A 27 10.19 14.30 8.84
CA LYS A 27 10.68 15.28 7.86
C LYS A 27 11.04 14.68 6.50
N MET A 28 11.08 13.36 6.36
CA MET A 28 11.41 12.71 5.11
C MET A 28 10.13 12.34 4.35
N LYS A 29 10.03 12.81 3.12
CA LYS A 29 8.93 12.53 2.19
C LYS A 29 9.52 12.09 0.86
N ALA A 30 9.33 10.84 0.48
CA ALA A 30 9.88 10.26 -0.73
C ALA A 30 8.90 9.26 -1.36
N PRO A 31 8.84 9.16 -2.68
CA PRO A 31 8.11 8.07 -3.33
C PRO A 31 8.81 6.72 -3.07
N GLN A 32 8.01 5.69 -2.83
CA GLN A 32 8.44 4.31 -2.59
C GLN A 32 7.61 3.37 -3.48
N GLU A 33 8.26 2.37 -4.08
CA GLU A 33 7.58 1.24 -4.70
C GLU A 33 7.18 0.22 -3.64
N CYS A 34 5.93 -0.20 -3.64
CA CYS A 34 5.37 -1.13 -2.68
C CYS A 34 5.66 -2.58 -3.04
N SER A 35 5.70 -3.45 -2.03
CA SER A 35 5.87 -4.88 -2.27
C SER A 35 4.63 -5.46 -2.97
N LYS A 36 4.77 -6.62 -3.63
CA LYS A 36 3.65 -7.31 -4.30
C LYS A 36 2.44 -7.60 -3.40
N LEU A 37 2.64 -7.66 -2.08
CA LEU A 37 1.59 -7.89 -1.09
C LEU A 37 0.94 -6.59 -0.59
N GLU A 38 1.58 -5.44 -0.80
CA GLU A 38 1.17 -4.12 -0.32
C GLU A 38 0.43 -3.39 -1.43
N THR A 39 -0.87 -3.65 -1.52
CA THR A 39 -1.74 -3.14 -2.60
C THR A 39 -2.44 -1.84 -2.25
N LYS A 40 -2.08 -1.18 -1.15
CA LYS A 40 -2.66 0.09 -0.71
C LYS A 40 -1.59 1.08 -0.27
N CYS A 41 -1.82 2.36 -0.54
CA CYS A 41 -1.14 3.46 0.12
C CYS A 41 -1.92 3.87 1.36
N LEU A 42 -1.28 3.87 2.53
CA LEU A 42 -1.87 4.33 3.78
C LEU A 42 -1.36 5.73 4.14
N THR A 43 -2.27 6.57 4.63
CA THR A 43 -1.98 7.86 5.24
C THR A 43 -2.63 7.90 6.62
N HIS A 44 -1.81 8.02 7.65
CA HIS A 44 -2.24 8.19 9.03
C HIS A 44 -1.85 9.58 9.50
N VAL A 45 -2.84 10.44 9.66
CA VAL A 45 -2.69 11.78 10.19
C VAL A 45 -2.96 11.72 11.70
N MET A 46 -1.90 11.92 12.46
CA MET A 46 -1.92 12.06 13.91
C MET A 46 -1.88 13.55 14.27
N LYS A 47 -2.08 13.88 15.55
CA LYS A 47 -2.15 15.27 16.04
C LYS A 47 -0.93 16.13 15.65
N ASN A 48 0.27 15.54 15.68
CA ASN A 48 1.54 16.24 15.43
C ASN A 48 2.37 15.63 14.28
N ASP A 49 1.91 14.51 13.70
CA ASP A 49 2.70 13.74 12.74
C ASP A 49 1.82 13.19 11.63
N VAL A 50 2.43 13.01 10.46
CA VAL A 50 1.79 12.35 9.32
C VAL A 50 2.66 11.19 8.89
N LEU A 51 2.12 9.99 8.99
CA LEU A 51 2.75 8.76 8.51
C LEU A 51 2.12 8.38 7.17
N LYS A 52 2.96 8.17 6.16
CA LYS A 52 2.53 7.66 4.86
C LYS A 52 3.40 6.48 4.49
N TYR A 53 2.82 5.37 4.07
CA TYR A 53 3.56 4.16 3.72
C TYR A 53 2.72 3.18 2.88
N CYS A 54 3.40 2.21 2.28
CA CYS A 54 2.78 1.08 1.59
C CYS A 54 2.19 0.10 2.61
N ALA A 55 0.94 -0.29 2.45
CA ALA A 55 0.23 -1.14 3.38
C ALA A 55 -0.57 -2.23 2.66
N LYS A 56 -0.93 -3.27 3.41
CA LYS A 56 -1.89 -4.27 2.94
C LYS A 56 -3.32 -3.75 3.12
N SER A 57 -4.26 -4.32 2.37
CA SER A 57 -5.69 -4.00 2.55
C SER A 57 -6.19 -4.32 3.96
N SER A 58 -5.68 -5.41 4.57
CA SER A 58 -6.00 -5.76 5.96
C SER A 58 -5.46 -4.72 6.95
N GLU A 59 -4.23 -4.28 6.75
CA GLU A 59 -3.57 -3.29 7.61
C GLU A 59 -4.28 -1.94 7.56
N CYS A 60 -4.74 -1.52 6.38
CA CYS A 60 -5.59 -0.34 6.26
C CYS A 60 -6.84 -0.40 7.15
N THR A 61 -7.57 -1.52 7.11
CA THR A 61 -8.77 -1.69 7.93
C THR A 61 -8.43 -1.71 9.42
N THR A 62 -7.39 -2.46 9.81
CA THR A 62 -6.97 -2.55 11.21
C THR A 62 -6.53 -1.19 11.75
N THR A 63 -5.69 -0.45 11.02
CA THR A 63 -5.23 0.88 11.44
C THR A 63 -6.40 1.86 11.52
N LYS A 64 -7.38 1.77 10.61
CA LYS A 64 -8.60 2.61 10.67
C LYS A 64 -9.46 2.30 11.89
N VAL A 65 -9.56 1.04 12.29
CA VAL A 65 -10.32 0.61 13.49
C VAL A 65 -9.58 0.96 14.78
N MET A 66 -8.25 0.89 14.78
CA MET A 66 -7.39 1.22 15.92
C MET A 66 -7.11 2.72 16.08
N ALA A 67 -7.41 3.53 15.06
CA ALA A 67 -7.19 4.97 15.08
C ALA A 67 -8.00 5.64 16.20
N LEU A 68 -7.36 6.55 16.91
CA LEU A 68 -8.06 7.37 17.91
C LEU A 68 -9.05 8.31 17.20
N PRO A 69 -10.11 8.79 17.89
CA PRO A 69 -11.12 9.68 17.29
C PRO A 69 -10.55 10.98 16.70
N ALA A 70 -9.40 11.43 17.21
CA ALA A 70 -8.69 12.62 16.73
C ALA A 70 -7.72 12.34 15.56
N GLU A 71 -7.56 11.07 15.18
CA GLU A 71 -6.68 10.64 14.09
C GLU A 71 -7.48 10.35 12.82
N LYS A 72 -6.85 10.58 11.67
CA LYS A 72 -7.46 10.30 10.37
C LYS A 72 -6.62 9.29 9.61
N VAL A 73 -7.22 8.15 9.31
CA VAL A 73 -6.62 7.11 8.47
C VAL A 73 -7.31 7.08 7.12
N THR A 74 -6.52 7.24 6.05
CA THR A 74 -6.98 7.20 4.66
C THR A 74 -6.16 6.17 3.90
N CYS A 75 -6.83 5.35 3.08
CA CYS A 75 -6.15 4.41 2.22
C CYS A 75 -6.67 4.49 0.79
N CYS A 76 -5.79 4.25 -0.17
CA CYS A 76 -6.09 4.29 -1.60
C CYS A 76 -5.19 3.32 -2.35
N ASP A 77 -5.55 2.97 -3.58
CA ASP A 77 -4.90 1.92 -4.41
C ASP A 77 -4.37 2.45 -5.74
N THR A 78 -4.26 3.76 -5.88
CA THR A 78 -3.75 4.39 -7.09
C THR A 78 -2.32 4.89 -6.86
N ASP A 79 -1.50 4.88 -7.91
CA ASP A 79 -0.12 5.36 -7.81
C ASP A 79 -0.06 6.79 -7.27
N LEU A 80 0.73 6.98 -6.21
CA LEU A 80 0.99 8.23 -5.51
C LEU A 80 -0.30 8.95 -5.04
N CYS A 81 -1.39 8.21 -4.83
CA CYS A 81 -2.66 8.77 -4.37
C CYS A 81 -2.57 9.45 -3.00
N ASN A 82 -1.56 9.08 -2.20
CA ASN A 82 -1.28 9.67 -0.89
C ASN A 82 -0.26 10.82 -0.95
N LYS A 83 -0.20 11.61 -2.02
CA LYS A 83 0.73 12.74 -2.14
C LYS A 83 0.57 13.81 -1.06
#